data_AF-N6YS71-F1
#
_entry.id   AF-N6YS71-F1
#
_cell.length_a   1.000
_cell.length_b   1.000
_cell.length_c   1.000
_cell.angle_alpha   90.00
_cell.angle_beta   90.00
_cell.angle_gamma   90.00
#
_symmetry.space_group_name_H-M   'P 1'
#
loop_
_entity.id
_entity.type
_entity.pdbx_description
1 polymer ?
#
loop_
_entity_poly.entity_id
_entity_poly.type
_entity_poly.pdbx_seq_one_letter_code
_entity_poly.pdbx_strand_id
1 'polypeptide(L)'
;MLSKNIFARNVAILVGGTAFSQFLIALSLPILTRLYSAEDFSHLAVYMALMGIFTVIACLRFNLAISLPSDDEDGLSLTAVSLVSGLFFSILLSVPVAFYPREISVLIGRPSFEPYLWMVPFGVFLASNYTALQYWSARKRRFGLITRTKFSQAIGGAGSQLVAGAFHASPFGLIFGHMLFGGLGLFGLLRAVFKNEPNLINKLRFRRIGALIVAYKRFPLYSVPEALFNTAGIQVPVLVVAAYAVGPEAGYLMLAMRVLGLPMGLIGRSVSQVFLAEAPQKQRDGELSRFTRKATIALAKIGFFPLITAGVLSPYLFPYIFGVEWTRAGDLVLWMVPWFLMQFITAPVSVVLHVTGDLAAAMYLQFFGFVLRVASVVFAVFFVSDFVVEVYAISGFAFYCVYLCVIYAAVKKNDRLGGARDYR
;
A
#
# COMPACT_ATOMS: atom_id res chain seq x y z
N MET A 1 -21.25 -15.05 -24.98
CA MET A 1 -21.34 -13.60 -24.66
C MET A 1 -21.76 -13.32 -23.22
N LEU A 2 -22.66 -14.11 -22.60
CA LEU A 2 -23.11 -13.92 -21.21
C LEU A 2 -21.99 -13.93 -20.15
N SER A 3 -20.98 -14.79 -20.27
CA SER A 3 -19.86 -14.85 -19.31
C SER A 3 -18.95 -13.60 -19.36
N LYS A 4 -18.71 -13.05 -20.55
CA LYS A 4 -17.99 -11.77 -20.73
C LYS A 4 -18.73 -10.61 -20.07
N ASN A 5 -20.06 -10.61 -20.16
CA ASN A 5 -20.89 -9.55 -19.58
C ASN A 5 -20.92 -9.61 -18.03
N ILE A 6 -20.99 -10.82 -17.45
CA ILE A 6 -20.90 -11.02 -15.99
C ILE A 6 -19.52 -10.65 -15.46
N PHE A 7 -18.45 -11.02 -16.17
CA PHE A 7 -17.08 -10.68 -15.78
C PHE A 7 -16.85 -9.16 -15.83
N ALA A 8 -17.19 -8.50 -16.93
CA ALA A 8 -17.06 -7.05 -17.08
C ALA A 8 -17.86 -6.30 -16.00
N ARG A 9 -19.10 -6.72 -15.73
CA ARG A 9 -19.92 -6.17 -14.65
C ARG A 9 -19.26 -6.30 -13.29
N ASN A 10 -18.71 -7.48 -12.97
CA ASN A 10 -18.07 -7.73 -11.68
C ASN A 10 -16.78 -6.92 -11.48
N VAL A 11 -15.98 -6.77 -12.53
CA VAL A 11 -14.80 -5.89 -12.53
C VAL A 11 -15.23 -4.43 -12.36
N ALA A 12 -16.23 -3.97 -13.11
CA ALA A 12 -16.76 -2.61 -13.00
C ALA A 12 -17.29 -2.30 -11.58
N ILE A 13 -18.00 -3.23 -10.95
CA ILE A 13 -18.48 -3.09 -9.57
C ILE A 13 -17.30 -2.95 -8.59
N LEU A 14 -16.27 -3.80 -8.72
CA LEU A 14 -15.12 -3.77 -7.83
C LEU A 14 -14.28 -2.50 -8.00
N VAL A 15 -13.99 -2.13 -9.25
CA VAL A 15 -13.19 -0.94 -9.59
C VAL A 15 -13.97 0.32 -9.21
N GLY A 16 -15.22 0.43 -9.63
CA GLY A 16 -16.09 1.56 -9.29
C GLY A 16 -16.30 1.70 -7.78
N GLY A 17 -16.53 0.60 -7.07
CA GLY A 17 -16.65 0.60 -5.61
C GLY A 17 -15.37 1.06 -4.92
N THR A 18 -14.20 0.59 -5.38
CA THR A 18 -12.91 1.02 -4.82
C THR A 18 -12.63 2.49 -5.12
N ALA A 19 -12.89 2.93 -6.34
CA ALA A 19 -12.69 4.32 -6.76
C ALA A 19 -13.57 5.27 -5.97
N PHE A 20 -14.85 4.91 -5.79
CA PHE A 20 -15.79 5.69 -5.01
C PHE A 20 -15.39 5.76 -3.52
N SER A 21 -14.97 4.64 -2.92
CA SER A 21 -14.46 4.64 -1.54
C SER A 21 -13.24 5.56 -1.36
N GLN A 22 -12.31 5.56 -2.31
CA GLN A 22 -11.14 6.46 -2.27
C GLN A 22 -11.54 7.93 -2.48
N PHE A 23 -12.51 8.19 -3.35
CA PHE A 23 -13.05 9.51 -3.57
C PHE A 23 -13.72 10.09 -2.32
N LEU A 24 -14.52 9.28 -1.60
CA LEU A 24 -15.12 9.70 -0.32
C LEU A 24 -14.07 10.13 0.71
N ILE A 25 -12.95 9.39 0.79
CA ILE A 25 -11.85 9.72 1.70
C ILE A 25 -11.14 11.00 1.25
N ALA A 26 -10.94 11.18 -0.06
CA ALA A 26 -10.36 12.40 -0.59
C ALA A 26 -11.24 13.62 -0.27
N LEU A 27 -12.57 13.48 -0.37
CA LEU A 27 -13.52 14.53 -0.02
C LEU A 27 -13.59 14.84 1.47
N SER A 28 -13.25 13.90 2.34
CA SER A 28 -13.19 14.19 3.77
C SER A 28 -11.94 15.00 4.14
N LEU A 29 -10.87 14.97 3.34
CA LEU A 29 -9.61 15.67 3.65
C LEU A 29 -9.79 17.18 3.88
N PRO A 30 -10.45 17.98 3.00
CA PRO A 30 -10.64 19.42 3.23
C PRO A 30 -11.37 19.76 4.53
N ILE A 31 -12.26 18.88 4.99
CA ILE A 31 -12.99 19.07 6.25
C ILE A 31 -12.08 18.66 7.42
N LEU A 32 -11.41 17.52 7.31
CA LEU A 32 -10.51 17.01 8.35
C LEU A 32 -9.33 17.96 8.60
N THR A 33 -8.75 18.56 7.57
CA THR A 33 -7.63 19.52 7.71
C THR A 33 -8.03 20.84 8.34
N ARG A 34 -9.34 21.15 8.40
CA ARG A 34 -9.88 22.31 9.13
C ARG A 34 -10.26 21.99 10.57
N LEU A 35 -10.53 20.71 10.86
CA LEU A 35 -10.86 20.24 12.21
C LEU A 35 -9.59 19.89 13.00
N TYR A 36 -8.58 19.31 12.34
CA TYR A 36 -7.38 18.79 12.97
C TYR A 36 -6.13 19.57 12.55
N SER A 37 -5.21 19.71 13.49
CA SER A 37 -3.93 20.37 13.27
C SER A 37 -2.97 19.51 12.46
N ALA A 38 -1.96 20.12 11.84
CA ALA A 38 -0.88 19.39 11.17
C ALA A 38 -0.13 18.44 12.13
N GLU A 39 -0.12 18.74 13.43
CA GLU A 39 0.48 17.92 14.47
C GLU A 39 -0.32 16.63 14.70
N ASP A 40 -1.66 16.69 14.71
CA ASP A 40 -2.51 15.50 14.79
C ASP A 40 -2.31 14.59 13.58
N PHE A 41 -2.15 15.19 12.41
CA PHE A 41 -1.82 14.47 11.17
C PHE A 41 -0.42 13.86 11.20
N SER A 42 0.54 14.44 11.93
CA SER A 42 1.85 13.83 12.14
C SER A 42 1.75 12.52 12.94
N HIS A 43 0.88 12.47 13.95
CA HIS A 43 0.59 11.22 14.68
C HIS A 43 -0.11 10.19 13.77
N LEU A 44 -1.03 10.63 12.92
CA LEU A 44 -1.65 9.78 11.91
C LEU A 44 -0.61 9.24 10.92
N ALA A 45 0.36 10.05 10.49
CA ALA A 45 1.43 9.64 9.60
C ALA A 45 2.29 8.53 10.21
N VAL A 46 2.67 8.67 11.48
CA VAL A 46 3.38 7.63 12.26
C VAL A 46 2.57 6.35 12.30
N TYR A 47 1.29 6.44 12.68
CA TYR A 47 0.39 5.27 12.72
C TYR A 47 0.30 4.57 11.36
N MET A 48 0.09 5.33 10.28
CA MET A 48 -0.01 4.80 8.92
C MET A 48 1.29 4.14 8.46
N ALA A 49 2.45 4.69 8.84
CA ALA A 49 3.74 4.12 8.50
C ALA A 49 3.99 2.78 9.21
N LEU A 50 3.69 2.71 10.52
CA LEU A 50 3.75 1.46 11.28
C LEU A 50 2.79 0.41 10.71
N MET A 51 1.54 0.80 10.44
CA MET A 51 0.55 -0.06 9.80
C MET A 51 1.02 -0.57 8.45
N GLY A 52 1.63 0.28 7.62
CA GLY A 52 2.17 -0.10 6.32
C GLY A 52 3.23 -1.21 6.43
N ILE A 53 4.16 -1.08 7.37
CA ILE A 53 5.22 -2.08 7.59
C ILE A 53 4.63 -3.38 8.16
N PHE A 54 3.86 -3.28 9.24
CA PHE A 54 3.41 -4.46 10.00
C PHE A 54 2.36 -5.29 9.27
N THR A 55 1.46 -4.67 8.50
CA THR A 55 0.44 -5.41 7.74
C THR A 55 1.03 -6.26 6.60
N VAL A 56 2.22 -5.92 6.08
CA VAL A 56 2.92 -6.73 5.08
C VAL A 56 3.42 -8.06 5.65
N ILE A 57 3.86 -8.04 6.91
CA ILE A 57 4.44 -9.20 7.60
C ILE A 57 3.33 -10.05 8.25
N ALA A 58 2.25 -9.43 8.72
CA ALA A 58 1.22 -10.06 9.55
C ALA A 58 0.67 -11.39 9.01
N CYS A 59 0.34 -11.48 7.71
CA CYS A 59 -0.16 -12.72 7.10
C CYS A 59 0.94 -13.61 6.50
N LEU A 60 2.22 -13.27 6.67
CA LEU A 60 3.38 -13.90 6.03
C LEU A 60 3.23 -14.08 4.51
N ARG A 61 2.42 -13.20 3.91
CA ARG A 61 1.98 -13.19 2.51
C ARG A 61 1.24 -14.45 2.04
N PHE A 62 0.81 -15.33 2.95
CA PHE A 62 -0.06 -16.47 2.61
C PHE A 62 -1.43 -16.02 2.05
N ASN A 63 -1.86 -14.81 2.38
CA ASN A 63 -3.06 -14.20 1.82
C ASN A 63 -3.03 -14.10 0.29
N LEU A 64 -1.85 -13.93 -0.33
CA LEU A 64 -1.69 -13.95 -1.78
C LEU A 64 -1.86 -15.35 -2.37
N ALA A 65 -1.42 -16.37 -1.63
CA ALA A 65 -1.47 -17.76 -2.05
C ALA A 65 -2.89 -18.35 -2.06
N ILE A 66 -3.88 -17.72 -1.39
CA ILE A 66 -5.28 -18.18 -1.32
C ILE A 66 -5.88 -18.46 -2.71
N SER A 67 -5.47 -17.70 -3.74
CA SER A 67 -5.98 -17.84 -5.10
C SER A 67 -5.27 -18.89 -5.95
N LEU A 68 -4.17 -19.48 -5.47
CA LEU A 68 -3.32 -20.39 -6.26
C LEU A 68 -3.80 -21.85 -6.31
N PRO A 69 -4.26 -22.48 -5.21
CA PRO A 69 -4.74 -23.85 -5.29
C PRO A 69 -5.93 -24.00 -6.23
N SER A 70 -6.04 -25.14 -6.91
CA SER A 70 -7.20 -25.44 -7.76
C SER A 70 -8.46 -25.69 -6.94
N ASP A 71 -8.33 -26.29 -5.77
CA ASP A 71 -9.43 -26.67 -4.90
C ASP A 71 -9.71 -25.65 -3.79
N ASP A 72 -10.97 -25.55 -3.41
CA ASP A 72 -11.43 -24.59 -2.40
C ASP A 72 -11.07 -25.01 -0.98
N GLU A 73 -10.76 -26.28 -0.73
CA GLU A 73 -10.35 -26.77 0.58
C GLU A 73 -8.93 -26.27 0.93
N ASP A 74 -7.98 -26.34 -0.01
CA ASP A 74 -6.65 -25.75 0.14
C ASP A 74 -6.72 -24.22 0.22
N GLY A 75 -7.55 -23.59 -0.61
CA GLY A 75 -7.77 -22.14 -0.55
C GLY A 75 -8.31 -21.67 0.80
N LEU A 76 -9.26 -22.40 1.40
CA LEU A 76 -9.79 -22.07 2.72
C LEU A 76 -8.75 -22.38 3.82
N SER A 77 -7.98 -23.46 3.68
CA SER A 77 -6.91 -23.80 4.61
C SER A 77 -5.83 -22.70 4.64
N LEU A 78 -5.42 -22.17 3.48
CA LEU A 78 -4.52 -21.01 3.39
C LEU A 78 -5.14 -19.73 3.96
N THR A 79 -6.46 -19.56 3.83
CA THR A 79 -7.17 -18.46 4.47
C THR A 79 -7.06 -18.58 5.99
N ALA A 80 -7.28 -19.78 6.55
CA ALA A 80 -7.11 -20.03 7.99
C ALA A 80 -5.67 -19.77 8.45
N VAL A 81 -4.66 -20.23 7.70
CA VAL A 81 -3.23 -19.91 7.99
C VAL A 81 -3.01 -18.39 8.05
N SER A 82 -3.56 -17.66 7.09
CA SER A 82 -3.39 -16.20 7.00
C SER A 82 -4.04 -15.47 8.18
N LEU A 83 -5.22 -15.92 8.62
CA LEU A 83 -5.94 -15.37 9.77
C LEU A 83 -5.19 -15.65 11.09
N VAL A 84 -4.76 -16.90 11.29
CA VAL A 84 -4.00 -17.30 12.48
C VAL A 84 -2.66 -16.58 12.53
N SER A 85 -1.96 -16.45 11.40
CA SER A 85 -0.69 -15.70 11.34
C SER A 85 -0.92 -14.22 11.69
N GLY A 86 -1.97 -13.60 11.14
CA GLY A 86 -2.30 -12.20 11.43
C GLY A 86 -2.65 -11.97 12.90
N LEU A 87 -3.44 -12.87 13.50
CA LEU A 87 -3.75 -12.84 14.92
C LEU A 87 -2.48 -13.02 15.78
N PHE A 88 -1.69 -14.06 15.49
CA PHE A 88 -0.45 -14.34 16.22
C PHE A 88 0.53 -13.17 16.16
N PHE A 89 0.74 -12.60 14.97
CA PHE A 89 1.63 -11.45 14.79
C PHE A 89 1.12 -10.21 15.54
N SER A 90 -0.20 -9.99 15.56
CA SER A 90 -0.79 -8.86 16.30
C SER A 90 -0.67 -9.04 17.82
N ILE A 91 -0.80 -10.27 18.31
CA ILE A 91 -0.53 -10.60 19.72
C ILE A 91 0.95 -10.37 20.03
N LEU A 92 1.86 -10.88 19.20
CA LEU A 92 3.30 -10.67 19.35
C LEU A 92 3.66 -9.18 19.39
N LEU A 93 3.01 -8.35 18.56
CA LEU A 93 3.21 -6.90 18.54
C LEU A 93 2.60 -6.21 19.77
N SER A 94 1.53 -6.76 20.33
CA SER A 94 0.89 -6.21 21.54
C SER A 94 1.75 -6.36 22.80
N VAL A 95 2.60 -7.40 22.89
CA VAL A 95 3.50 -7.64 24.04
C VAL A 95 4.44 -6.46 24.30
N PRO A 96 5.33 -6.03 23.38
CA PRO A 96 6.21 -4.91 23.64
C PRO A 96 5.43 -3.60 23.83
N VAL A 97 4.30 -3.41 23.15
CA VAL A 97 3.44 -2.23 23.32
C VAL A 97 2.83 -2.16 24.72
N ALA A 98 2.49 -3.30 25.33
CA ALA A 98 1.92 -3.33 26.68
C ALA A 98 2.96 -3.13 27.79
N PHE A 99 4.18 -3.66 27.60
CA PHE A 99 5.23 -3.61 28.62
C PHE A 99 6.18 -2.41 28.51
N TYR A 100 6.39 -1.88 27.30
CA TYR A 100 7.36 -0.81 27.03
C TYR A 100 6.78 0.35 26.17
N PRO A 101 5.57 0.86 26.46
CA PRO A 101 4.94 1.88 25.62
C PRO A 101 5.76 3.18 25.56
N ARG A 102 6.39 3.57 26.68
CA ARG A 102 7.19 4.79 26.79
C ARG A 102 8.51 4.69 26.01
N GLU A 103 9.22 3.58 26.12
CA GLU A 103 10.46 3.33 25.40
C GLU A 103 10.19 3.29 23.90
N ILE A 104 9.07 2.69 23.48
CA ILE A 104 8.65 2.66 22.09
C ILE A 104 8.30 4.06 21.58
N SER A 105 7.55 4.85 22.35
CA SER A 105 7.17 6.22 21.94
C SER A 105 8.40 7.14 21.81
N VAL A 106 9.38 6.99 22.69
CA VAL A 106 10.68 7.68 22.61
C VAL A 106 11.51 7.18 21.43
N LEU A 107 11.56 5.88 21.16
CA LEU A 107 12.27 5.31 20.00
C LEU A 107 11.69 5.81 18.66
N ILE A 108 10.37 5.96 18.59
CA ILE A 108 9.68 6.57 17.45
C ILE A 108 9.95 8.08 17.33
N GLY A 109 10.59 8.69 18.34
CA GLY A 109 10.85 10.14 18.40
C GLY A 109 9.60 10.97 18.68
N ARG A 110 8.51 10.33 19.14
CA ARG A 110 7.21 10.96 19.40
C ARG A 110 6.62 10.47 20.71
N PRO A 111 7.07 11.00 21.87
CA PRO A 111 6.53 10.61 23.18
C PRO A 111 5.01 10.80 23.29
N SER A 112 4.45 11.83 22.66
CA SER A 112 3.00 12.10 22.60
C SER A 112 2.19 11.01 21.88
N PHE A 113 2.84 10.09 21.15
CA PHE A 113 2.19 8.96 20.51
C PHE A 113 1.89 7.79 21.47
N GLU A 114 2.47 7.79 22.66
CA GLU A 114 2.33 6.73 23.67
C GLU A 114 0.87 6.29 23.92
N PRO A 115 -0.11 7.19 24.11
CA PRO A 115 -1.49 6.79 24.40
C PRO A 115 -2.20 6.09 23.22
N TYR A 116 -1.63 6.17 22.02
CA TYR A 116 -2.21 5.63 20.79
C TYR A 116 -1.54 4.34 20.33
N LEU A 117 -0.44 3.92 20.96
CA LEU A 117 0.34 2.74 20.56
C LEU A 117 -0.49 1.46 20.53
N TRP A 118 -1.43 1.29 21.44
CA TRP A 118 -2.32 0.12 21.50
C TRP A 118 -3.18 -0.05 20.23
N MET A 119 -3.45 1.04 19.50
CA MET A 119 -4.20 0.98 18.23
C MET A 119 -3.39 0.33 17.11
N VAL A 120 -2.06 0.24 17.23
CA VAL A 120 -1.19 -0.38 16.23
C VAL A 120 -1.43 -1.90 16.15
N PRO A 121 -1.23 -2.71 17.21
CA PRO A 121 -1.48 -4.15 17.15
C PRO A 121 -2.95 -4.47 16.82
N PHE A 122 -3.90 -3.70 17.36
CA PHE A 122 -5.31 -3.92 17.05
C PHE A 122 -5.66 -3.55 15.60
N GLY A 123 -5.10 -2.46 15.07
CA GLY A 123 -5.24 -2.09 13.67
C GLY A 123 -4.62 -3.12 12.73
N VAL A 124 -3.43 -3.63 13.05
CA VAL A 124 -2.77 -4.69 12.28
C VAL A 124 -3.66 -5.92 12.22
N PHE A 125 -4.21 -6.36 13.36
CA PHE A 125 -5.15 -7.47 13.42
C PHE A 125 -6.33 -7.25 12.48
N LEU A 126 -7.00 -6.11 12.59
CA LEU A 126 -8.18 -5.81 11.78
C LEU A 126 -7.85 -5.79 10.28
N ALA A 127 -6.80 -5.08 9.88
CA ALA A 127 -6.43 -4.89 8.48
C ALA A 127 -5.89 -6.16 7.82
N SER A 128 -5.04 -6.94 8.51
CA SER A 128 -4.45 -8.16 7.97
C SER A 128 -5.52 -9.24 7.76
N ASN A 129 -6.40 -9.42 8.75
CA ASN A 129 -7.48 -10.40 8.67
C ASN A 129 -8.54 -9.98 7.65
N TYR A 130 -8.86 -8.68 7.54
CA TYR A 130 -9.74 -8.17 6.48
C TYR A 130 -9.17 -8.52 5.11
N THR A 131 -7.87 -8.26 4.90
CA THR A 131 -7.18 -8.54 3.65
C THR A 131 -7.24 -10.03 3.28
N ALA A 132 -6.97 -10.94 4.23
CA ALA A 132 -7.05 -12.38 3.99
C ALA A 132 -8.47 -12.82 3.55
N LEU A 133 -9.51 -12.35 4.23
CA LEU A 133 -10.90 -12.64 3.86
C LEU A 133 -11.31 -12.00 2.54
N GLN A 134 -10.74 -10.84 2.21
CA GLN A 134 -10.95 -10.18 0.93
C GLN A 134 -10.40 -11.05 -0.21
N TYR A 135 -9.21 -11.64 -0.06
CA TYR A 135 -8.64 -12.59 -1.04
C TYR A 135 -9.51 -13.84 -1.21
N TRP A 136 -10.00 -14.42 -0.11
CA TRP A 136 -10.94 -15.55 -0.19
C TRP A 136 -12.25 -15.19 -0.90
N SER A 137 -12.82 -14.03 -0.54
CA SER A 137 -14.05 -13.55 -1.16
C SER A 137 -13.85 -13.25 -2.66
N ALA A 138 -12.66 -12.77 -3.04
CA ALA A 138 -12.29 -12.53 -4.44
C ALA A 138 -12.16 -13.85 -5.21
N ARG A 139 -11.52 -14.88 -4.60
CA ARG A 139 -11.47 -16.25 -5.16
C ARG A 139 -12.87 -16.79 -5.45
N LYS A 140 -13.80 -16.63 -4.50
CA LYS A 140 -15.22 -17.01 -4.65
C LYS A 140 -16.04 -16.03 -5.51
N ARG A 141 -15.40 -15.05 -6.14
CA ARG A 141 -16.03 -14.03 -7.02
C ARG A 141 -17.15 -13.22 -6.36
N ARG A 142 -17.09 -13.04 -5.03
CA ARG A 142 -18.07 -12.28 -4.24
C ARG A 142 -17.78 -10.78 -4.24
N PHE A 143 -17.63 -10.20 -5.43
CA PHE A 143 -17.21 -8.80 -5.61
C PHE A 143 -18.21 -7.79 -5.06
N GLY A 144 -19.51 -8.10 -5.09
CA GLY A 144 -20.54 -7.26 -4.47
C GLY A 144 -20.40 -7.16 -2.95
N LEU A 145 -20.08 -8.27 -2.28
CA LEU A 145 -19.81 -8.29 -0.83
C LEU A 145 -18.56 -7.47 -0.50
N ILE A 146 -17.47 -7.67 -1.24
CA ILE A 146 -16.23 -6.88 -1.07
C ILE A 146 -16.55 -5.39 -1.20
N THR A 147 -17.28 -5.02 -2.26
CA THR A 147 -17.68 -3.63 -2.51
C THR A 147 -18.47 -3.07 -1.33
N ARG A 148 -19.53 -3.74 -0.85
CA ARG A 148 -20.30 -3.30 0.32
C ARG A 148 -19.42 -3.09 1.55
N THR A 149 -18.47 -3.98 1.81
CA THR A 149 -17.54 -3.82 2.96
C THR A 149 -16.60 -2.64 2.80
N LYS A 150 -16.12 -2.34 1.58
CA LYS A 150 -15.30 -1.15 1.30
C LYS A 150 -16.09 0.15 1.49
N PHE A 151 -17.37 0.16 1.13
CA PHE A 151 -18.27 1.28 1.44
C PHE A 151 -18.40 1.48 2.94
N SER A 152 -18.64 0.41 3.72
CA SER A 152 -18.70 0.49 5.17
C SER A 152 -17.39 0.97 5.80
N GLN A 153 -16.24 0.55 5.27
CA GLN A 153 -14.92 1.04 5.68
C GLN A 153 -14.77 2.54 5.41
N ALA A 154 -15.10 3.00 4.20
CA ALA A 154 -14.98 4.42 3.83
C ALA A 154 -15.92 5.31 4.67
N ILE A 155 -17.19 4.93 4.79
CA ILE A 155 -18.19 5.72 5.52
C ILE A 155 -17.89 5.69 7.02
N GLY A 156 -17.64 4.52 7.61
CA GLY A 156 -17.39 4.45 9.05
C GLY A 156 -16.02 4.99 9.43
N GLY A 157 -15.02 4.85 8.57
CA GLY A 157 -13.70 5.46 8.77
C GLY A 157 -13.76 6.99 8.68
N ALA A 158 -14.16 7.54 7.53
CA ALA A 158 -14.25 9.00 7.37
C ALA A 158 -15.28 9.62 8.33
N GLY A 159 -16.44 8.98 8.51
CA GLY A 159 -17.48 9.43 9.42
C GLY A 159 -17.02 9.48 10.87
N SER A 160 -16.28 8.47 11.35
CA SER A 160 -15.74 8.51 12.72
C SER A 160 -14.67 9.59 12.90
N GLN A 161 -13.81 9.84 11.90
CA GLN A 161 -12.86 10.96 11.95
C GLN A 161 -13.60 12.31 12.01
N LEU A 162 -14.62 12.51 11.18
CA LEU A 162 -15.39 13.76 11.15
C LEU A 162 -16.17 13.98 12.45
N VAL A 163 -16.83 12.94 12.96
CA VAL A 163 -17.59 13.01 14.22
C VAL A 163 -16.65 13.28 15.38
N ALA A 164 -15.55 12.54 15.50
CA ALA A 164 -14.57 12.77 16.57
C ALA A 164 -13.99 14.19 16.50
N GLY A 165 -13.67 14.69 15.29
CA GLY A 165 -13.14 16.03 15.10
C GLY A 165 -14.14 17.14 15.44
N ALA A 166 -15.43 16.91 15.21
CA ALA A 166 -16.49 17.86 15.55
C ALA A 166 -16.70 17.99 17.07
N PHE A 167 -16.48 16.92 17.85
CA PHE A 167 -16.57 16.96 19.31
C PHE A 167 -15.27 17.45 19.95
N HIS A 168 -14.16 16.81 19.61
CA HIS A 168 -12.84 17.12 20.15
C HIS A 168 -11.75 16.69 19.17
N ALA A 169 -11.19 17.66 18.48
CA ALA A 169 -10.04 17.47 17.60
C ALA A 169 -8.83 16.97 18.38
N SER A 170 -8.57 15.68 18.29
CA SER A 170 -7.43 14.99 18.89
C SER A 170 -6.88 13.90 17.96
N PRO A 171 -5.60 13.51 18.09
CA PRO A 171 -5.02 12.44 17.28
C PRO A 171 -5.79 11.12 17.38
N PHE A 172 -6.42 10.87 18.54
CA PHE A 172 -7.26 9.69 18.76
C PHE A 172 -8.34 9.53 17.68
N GLY A 173 -9.09 10.59 17.39
CA GLY A 173 -10.20 10.53 16.41
C GLY A 173 -9.71 10.20 15.00
N LEU A 174 -8.59 10.80 14.59
CA LEU A 174 -7.96 10.53 13.30
C LEU A 174 -7.46 9.08 13.20
N ILE A 175 -6.71 8.62 14.20
CA ILE A 175 -6.11 7.28 14.21
C ILE A 175 -7.19 6.22 14.31
N PHE A 176 -8.15 6.39 15.22
CA PHE A 176 -9.27 5.47 15.42
C PHE A 176 -10.11 5.33 14.14
N GLY A 177 -10.42 6.44 13.47
CA GLY A 177 -11.16 6.36 12.22
C GLY A 177 -10.36 5.72 11.09
N HIS A 178 -9.04 5.90 11.03
CA HIS A 178 -8.18 5.17 10.10
C HIS A 178 -8.12 3.67 10.42
N MET A 179 -8.11 3.29 11.70
CA MET A 179 -8.17 1.91 12.16
C MET A 179 -9.49 1.25 11.73
N LEU A 180 -10.61 1.96 11.91
CA LEU A 180 -11.92 1.55 11.42
C LEU A 180 -11.97 1.42 9.90
N PHE A 181 -11.33 2.34 9.17
CA PHE A 181 -11.19 2.24 7.71
C PHE A 181 -10.48 0.93 7.29
N GLY A 182 -9.43 0.53 8.00
CA GLY A 182 -8.75 -0.75 7.73
C GLY A 182 -9.58 -2.00 8.11
N GLY A 183 -10.54 -1.87 9.04
CA GLY A 183 -11.10 -3.00 9.77
C GLY A 183 -12.61 -3.23 9.73
N LEU A 184 -13.43 -2.20 9.51
CA LEU A 184 -14.91 -2.25 9.63
C LEU A 184 -15.59 -3.31 8.76
N GLY A 185 -14.93 -3.76 7.69
CA GLY A 185 -15.43 -4.81 6.81
C GLY A 185 -15.16 -6.25 7.29
N LEU A 186 -14.30 -6.44 8.29
CA LEU A 186 -13.80 -7.74 8.72
C LEU A 186 -14.94 -8.70 9.10
N PHE A 187 -15.78 -8.27 10.04
CA PHE A 187 -16.87 -9.10 10.57
C PHE A 187 -17.90 -9.45 9.48
N GLY A 188 -18.13 -8.55 8.53
CA GLY A 188 -19.02 -8.80 7.38
C GLY A 188 -18.49 -9.91 6.48
N LEU A 189 -17.20 -9.89 6.16
CA LEU A 189 -16.58 -10.97 5.37
C LEU A 189 -16.50 -12.27 6.16
N LEU A 190 -16.16 -12.20 7.45
CA LEU A 190 -16.01 -13.37 8.31
C LEU A 190 -17.34 -14.11 8.45
N ARG A 191 -18.43 -13.37 8.71
CA ARG A 191 -19.79 -13.91 8.76
C ARG A 191 -20.19 -14.57 7.43
N ALA A 192 -19.76 -14.02 6.30
CA ALA A 192 -20.04 -14.62 4.99
C ALA A 192 -19.29 -15.95 4.76
N VAL A 193 -18.10 -16.12 5.33
CA VAL A 193 -17.39 -17.41 5.30
C VAL A 193 -18.14 -18.45 6.11
N PHE A 194 -18.47 -18.14 7.37
CA PHE A 194 -19.22 -19.06 8.23
C PHE A 194 -20.60 -19.43 7.69
N LYS A 195 -21.32 -18.47 7.09
CA LYS A 195 -22.66 -18.70 6.53
C LYS A 195 -22.64 -19.52 5.24
N ASN A 196 -21.69 -19.23 4.34
CA ASN A 196 -21.75 -19.78 2.98
C ASN A 196 -20.85 -21.01 2.77
N GLU A 197 -19.88 -21.25 3.65
CA GLU A 197 -18.90 -22.33 3.50
C GLU A 197 -18.86 -23.34 4.68
N PRO A 198 -19.97 -23.66 5.37
CA PRO A 198 -19.91 -24.51 6.58
C PRO A 198 -19.29 -25.89 6.30
N ASN A 199 -19.57 -26.46 5.13
CA ASN A 199 -19.02 -27.75 4.72
C ASN A 199 -17.49 -27.71 4.52
N LEU A 200 -16.95 -26.61 3.99
CA LEU A 200 -15.50 -26.50 3.81
C LEU A 200 -14.79 -26.25 5.16
N ILE A 201 -15.43 -25.48 6.06
CA ILE A 201 -14.90 -25.24 7.41
C ILE A 201 -14.78 -26.57 8.17
N ASN A 202 -15.79 -27.43 8.09
CA ASN A 202 -15.77 -28.75 8.73
C ASN A 202 -14.71 -29.71 8.16
N LYS A 203 -14.18 -29.41 6.96
CA LYS A 203 -13.10 -30.20 6.34
C LYS A 203 -11.70 -29.68 6.65
N LEU A 204 -11.57 -28.60 7.43
CA LEU A 204 -10.26 -28.10 7.84
C LEU A 204 -9.54 -29.14 8.71
N ARG A 205 -8.34 -29.54 8.29
CA ARG A 205 -7.50 -30.51 9.00
C ARG A 205 -6.12 -29.92 9.25
N PHE A 206 -5.64 -29.99 10.50
CA PHE A 206 -4.32 -29.50 10.90
C PHE A 206 -3.18 -30.08 10.05
N ARG A 207 -3.23 -31.38 9.72
CA ARG A 207 -2.20 -32.02 8.89
C ARG A 207 -2.11 -31.40 7.49
N ARG A 208 -3.25 -31.02 6.91
CA ARG A 208 -3.32 -30.38 5.59
C ARG A 208 -2.81 -28.94 5.63
N ILE A 209 -3.19 -28.20 6.68
CA ILE A 209 -2.67 -26.86 6.97
C ILE A 209 -1.14 -26.88 7.06
N GLY A 210 -0.58 -27.81 7.83
CA GLY A 210 0.88 -27.98 7.94
C GLY A 210 1.56 -28.28 6.60
N ALA A 211 0.97 -29.18 5.79
CA ALA A 211 1.49 -29.48 4.45
C ALA A 211 1.48 -28.25 3.53
N LEU A 212 0.43 -27.42 3.58
CA LEU A 212 0.33 -26.19 2.79
C LEU A 212 1.34 -25.13 3.21
N ILE A 213 1.60 -24.97 4.51
CA ILE A 213 2.66 -24.07 5.00
C ILE A 213 4.00 -24.44 4.39
N VAL A 214 4.32 -25.74 4.34
CA VAL A 214 5.57 -26.24 3.74
C VAL A 214 5.57 -26.06 2.23
N ALA A 215 4.47 -26.38 1.54
CA ALA A 215 4.35 -26.24 0.09
C ALA A 215 4.50 -24.78 -0.38
N TYR A 216 3.96 -23.83 0.39
CA TYR A 216 3.97 -22.40 0.08
C TYR A 216 5.03 -21.60 0.87
N LYS A 217 6.05 -22.27 1.44
CA LYS A 217 7.12 -21.63 2.25
C LYS A 217 7.90 -20.53 1.52
N ARG A 218 7.86 -20.51 0.18
CA ARG A 218 8.50 -19.48 -0.66
C ARG A 218 7.90 -18.08 -0.42
N PHE A 219 6.63 -17.99 0.00
CA PHE A 219 5.96 -16.71 0.31
C PHE A 219 6.61 -16.01 1.51
N PRO A 220 6.68 -16.62 2.71
CA PRO A 220 7.41 -16.06 3.84
C PRO A 220 8.90 -15.84 3.56
N LEU A 221 9.55 -16.77 2.85
CA LEU A 221 11.01 -16.73 2.71
C LEU A 221 11.52 -15.67 1.73
N TYR A 222 10.80 -15.44 0.62
CA TYR A 222 11.25 -14.53 -0.44
C TYR A 222 10.32 -13.33 -0.64
N SER A 223 9.01 -13.55 -0.59
CA SER A 223 8.06 -12.48 -0.89
C SER A 223 7.90 -11.50 0.28
N VAL A 224 8.03 -11.96 1.53
CA VAL A 224 7.99 -11.07 2.71
C VAL A 224 9.19 -10.12 2.73
N PRO A 225 10.46 -10.58 2.63
CA PRO A 225 11.60 -9.67 2.59
C PRO A 225 11.56 -8.67 1.44
N GLU A 226 11.21 -9.12 0.23
CA GLU A 226 11.06 -8.25 -0.94
C GLU A 226 10.04 -7.13 -0.70
N ALA A 227 8.85 -7.51 -0.23
CA ALA A 227 7.79 -6.54 0.06
C ALA A 227 8.13 -5.65 1.25
N LEU A 228 8.86 -6.17 2.23
CA LEU A 228 9.30 -5.42 3.39
C LEU A 228 10.31 -4.35 2.98
N PHE A 229 11.32 -4.65 2.16
CA PHE A 229 12.26 -3.63 1.68
C PHE A 229 11.56 -2.52 0.88
N ASN A 230 10.63 -2.90 0.00
CA ASN A 230 9.86 -1.91 -0.76
C ASN A 230 9.05 -0.99 0.16
N THR A 231 8.27 -1.58 1.08
CA THR A 231 7.40 -0.82 1.99
C THR A 231 8.21 -0.04 3.02
N ALA A 232 9.22 -0.64 3.63
CA ALA A 232 10.11 0.04 4.58
C ALA A 232 10.83 1.22 3.91
N GLY A 233 11.20 1.10 2.63
CA GLY A 233 11.81 2.21 1.90
C GLY A 233 10.88 3.41 1.68
N ILE A 234 9.57 3.24 1.86
CA ILE A 234 8.58 4.34 1.85
C ILE A 234 8.26 4.78 3.28
N GLN A 235 8.03 3.83 4.19
CA GLN A 235 7.47 4.11 5.52
C GLN A 235 8.53 4.48 6.57
N VAL A 236 9.75 3.92 6.50
CA VAL A 236 10.83 4.29 7.44
C VAL A 236 11.23 5.75 7.26
N PRO A 237 11.41 6.30 6.05
CA PRO A 237 11.63 7.73 5.86
C PRO A 237 10.55 8.60 6.52
N VAL A 238 9.27 8.21 6.44
CA VAL A 238 8.16 8.93 7.09
C VAL A 238 8.31 8.89 8.62
N LEU A 239 8.71 7.76 9.20
CA LEU A 239 8.98 7.66 10.64
C LEU A 239 10.18 8.53 11.06
N VAL A 240 11.26 8.55 10.27
CA VAL A 240 12.43 9.39 10.54
C VAL A 240 12.06 10.88 10.46
N VAL A 241 11.27 11.29 9.46
CA VAL A 241 10.74 12.66 9.36
C VAL A 241 9.89 12.98 10.59
N ALA A 242 8.99 12.10 11.01
CA ALA A 242 8.14 12.34 12.18
C ALA A 242 8.90 12.45 13.50
N ALA A 243 10.04 11.77 13.60
CA ALA A 243 10.89 11.68 14.78
C ALA A 243 11.84 12.88 14.94
N TYR A 244 12.40 13.37 13.83
CA TYR A 244 13.54 14.30 13.86
C TYR A 244 13.32 15.61 13.10
N ALA A 245 12.36 15.67 12.17
CA ALA A 245 12.11 16.93 11.48
C ALA A 245 11.45 17.95 12.42
N VAL A 246 11.80 19.22 12.25
CA VAL A 246 11.26 20.31 13.05
C VAL A 246 9.79 20.55 12.66
N GLY A 247 8.90 20.56 13.65
CA GLY A 247 7.47 20.82 13.44
C GLY A 247 6.69 19.63 12.83
N PRO A 248 5.49 19.89 12.29
CA PRO A 248 4.58 18.83 11.83
C PRO A 248 4.87 18.36 10.38
N GLU A 249 6.15 18.26 10.01
CA GLU A 249 6.59 17.89 8.65
C GLU A 249 6.04 16.53 8.18
N ALA A 250 5.91 15.55 9.09
CA ALA A 250 5.30 14.26 8.76
C ALA A 250 3.81 14.38 8.40
N GLY A 251 3.08 15.30 9.04
CA GLY A 251 1.69 15.60 8.71
C GLY A 251 1.56 16.23 7.32
N TYR A 252 2.42 17.19 6.99
CA TYR A 252 2.48 17.79 5.66
C TYR A 252 2.84 16.77 4.58
N LEU A 253 3.87 15.96 4.82
CA LEU A 253 4.28 14.88 3.94
C LEU A 253 3.15 13.86 3.73
N MET A 254 2.43 13.49 4.79
CA MET A 254 1.32 12.56 4.70
C MET A 254 0.17 13.11 3.84
N LEU A 255 -0.19 14.39 4.00
CA LEU A 255 -1.21 15.02 3.16
C LEU A 255 -0.75 15.07 1.70
N ALA A 256 0.49 15.48 1.44
CA ALA A 256 1.08 15.54 0.10
C ALA A 256 1.04 14.15 -0.60
N MET A 257 1.48 13.11 0.11
CA MET A 257 1.42 11.72 -0.37
C MET A 257 0.00 11.25 -0.67
N ARG A 258 -0.99 11.62 0.16
CA ARG A 258 -2.39 11.23 -0.08
C ARG A 258 -2.93 11.87 -1.35
N VAL A 259 -2.74 13.18 -1.53
CA VAL A 259 -3.24 13.90 -2.71
C VAL A 259 -2.62 13.34 -3.99
N LEU A 260 -1.29 13.15 -4.01
CA LEU A 260 -0.59 12.59 -5.18
C LEU A 260 -0.86 11.09 -5.39
N GLY A 261 -1.21 10.35 -4.34
CA GLY A 261 -1.50 8.92 -4.38
C GLY A 261 -2.83 8.56 -5.06
N LEU A 262 -3.82 9.46 -5.06
CA LEU A 262 -5.15 9.24 -5.65
C LEU A 262 -5.11 8.88 -7.14
N PRO A 263 -4.50 9.70 -8.04
CA PRO A 263 -4.45 9.38 -9.46
C PRO A 263 -3.63 8.11 -9.73
N MET A 264 -2.58 7.87 -8.96
CA MET A 264 -1.74 6.67 -9.10
C MET A 264 -2.52 5.38 -8.78
N GLY A 265 -3.36 5.42 -7.73
CA GLY A 265 -4.15 4.27 -7.32
C GLY A 265 -5.20 3.84 -8.34
N LEU A 266 -5.83 4.80 -9.03
CA LEU A 266 -6.90 4.54 -10.00
C LEU A 266 -6.34 4.06 -11.35
N ILE A 267 -5.43 4.84 -11.93
CA ILE A 267 -4.92 4.59 -13.28
C ILE A 267 -3.82 3.55 -13.24
N GLY A 268 -2.86 3.69 -12.31
CA GLY A 268 -1.68 2.84 -12.21
C GLY A 268 -2.05 1.37 -12.03
N ARG A 269 -2.98 1.05 -11.12
CA ARG A 269 -3.44 -0.33 -10.89
C ARG A 269 -4.08 -0.96 -12.12
N SER A 270 -4.91 -0.20 -12.84
CA SER A 270 -5.58 -0.68 -14.05
C SER A 270 -4.56 -1.01 -15.14
N VAL A 271 -3.56 -0.15 -15.33
CA VAL A 271 -2.48 -0.38 -16.30
C VAL A 271 -1.59 -1.54 -15.86
N SER A 272 -1.22 -1.64 -14.57
CA SER A 272 -0.44 -2.77 -14.04
C SER A 272 -1.11 -4.12 -14.30
N GLN A 273 -2.45 -4.19 -14.16
CA GLN A 273 -3.20 -5.43 -14.39
C GLN A 273 -3.18 -5.86 -15.85
N VAL A 274 -3.39 -4.92 -16.79
CA VAL A 274 -3.31 -5.20 -18.23
C VAL A 274 -1.88 -5.59 -18.61
N PHE A 275 -0.89 -4.84 -18.12
CA PHE A 275 0.52 -5.14 -18.39
C PHE A 275 0.91 -6.53 -17.87
N LEU A 276 0.51 -6.89 -16.65
CA LEU A 276 0.76 -8.22 -16.07
C LEU A 276 0.10 -9.35 -16.88
N ALA A 277 -1.10 -9.11 -17.43
CA ALA A 277 -1.80 -10.10 -18.24
C ALA A 277 -1.16 -10.32 -19.62
N GLU A 278 -0.65 -9.27 -20.27
CA GLU A 278 -0.12 -9.34 -21.64
C GLU A 278 1.39 -9.57 -21.72
N ALA A 279 2.16 -9.13 -20.71
CA ALA A 279 3.63 -9.19 -20.75
C ALA A 279 4.21 -10.59 -21.00
N PRO A 280 3.70 -11.69 -20.41
CA PRO A 280 4.22 -13.03 -20.70
C PRO A 280 4.03 -13.47 -22.16
N GLN A 281 2.89 -13.11 -22.77
CA GLN A 281 2.67 -13.40 -24.19
C GLN A 281 3.57 -12.55 -25.07
N LYS A 282 3.68 -11.24 -24.78
CA LYS A 282 4.58 -10.34 -25.50
C LYS A 282 6.04 -10.71 -25.39
N GLN A 283 6.45 -11.35 -24.29
CA GLN A 283 7.78 -11.95 -24.17
C GLN A 283 7.99 -13.11 -25.14
N ARG A 284 7.05 -14.05 -25.19
CA ARG A 284 7.10 -15.19 -26.13
C ARG A 284 7.12 -14.73 -27.59
N ASP A 285 6.40 -13.66 -27.90
CA ASP A 285 6.33 -13.07 -29.24
C ASP A 285 7.58 -12.21 -29.59
N GLY A 286 8.53 -12.02 -28.67
CA GLY A 286 9.69 -11.15 -28.87
C GLY A 286 9.35 -9.64 -28.92
N GLU A 287 8.14 -9.26 -28.52
CA GLU A 287 7.64 -7.88 -28.58
C GLU A 287 7.69 -7.14 -27.23
N LEU A 288 8.17 -7.78 -26.16
CA LEU A 288 8.15 -7.24 -24.79
C LEU A 288 8.76 -5.84 -24.71
N SER A 289 9.82 -5.58 -25.45
CA SER A 289 10.49 -4.28 -25.49
C SER A 289 9.65 -3.16 -26.09
N ARG A 290 9.06 -3.45 -27.25
CA ARG A 290 8.14 -2.51 -27.90
C ARG A 290 6.90 -2.27 -27.05
N PHE A 291 6.38 -3.31 -26.41
CA PHE A 291 5.24 -3.22 -25.49
C PHE A 291 5.56 -2.38 -24.25
N THR A 292 6.69 -2.64 -23.60
CA THR A 292 7.18 -1.88 -22.43
C THR A 292 7.35 -0.40 -22.77
N ARG A 293 8.04 -0.09 -23.89
CA ARG A 293 8.24 1.29 -24.33
C ARG A 293 6.92 2.00 -24.64
N LYS A 294 5.97 1.34 -25.31
CA LYS A 294 4.64 1.91 -25.57
C LYS A 294 3.89 2.19 -24.26
N ALA A 295 3.91 1.27 -23.31
CA ALA A 295 3.29 1.44 -22.00
C ALA A 295 3.92 2.61 -21.22
N THR A 296 5.26 2.69 -21.18
CA THR A 296 5.99 3.80 -20.56
C THR A 296 5.61 5.16 -21.16
N ILE A 297 5.57 5.28 -22.49
CA ILE A 297 5.20 6.54 -23.16
C ILE A 297 3.73 6.89 -22.89
N ALA A 298 2.83 5.91 -22.91
CA ALA A 298 1.42 6.13 -22.61
C ALA A 298 1.21 6.59 -21.16
N LEU A 299 1.85 5.93 -20.20
CA LEU A 299 1.82 6.31 -18.78
C LEU A 299 2.42 7.70 -18.56
N ALA A 300 3.52 8.04 -19.24
CA ALA A 300 4.08 9.38 -19.17
C ALA A 300 3.09 10.43 -19.68
N LYS A 301 2.46 10.21 -20.83
CA LYS A 301 1.45 11.15 -21.38
C LYS A 301 0.22 11.29 -20.48
N ILE A 302 -0.29 10.18 -19.95
CA ILE A 302 -1.48 10.16 -19.10
C ILE A 302 -1.19 10.78 -17.73
N GLY A 303 -0.02 10.50 -17.16
CA GLY A 303 0.37 10.97 -15.83
C GLY A 303 0.88 12.41 -15.81
N PHE A 304 1.51 12.88 -16.90
CA PHE A 304 2.14 14.20 -16.97
C PHE A 304 1.16 15.33 -16.67
N PHE A 305 0.06 15.42 -17.42
CA PHE A 305 -0.90 16.52 -17.26
C PHE A 305 -1.50 16.59 -15.85
N PRO A 306 -2.10 15.53 -15.27
CA PRO A 306 -2.72 15.63 -13.95
C PRO A 306 -1.70 15.84 -12.82
N LEU A 307 -0.53 15.19 -12.86
CA LEU A 307 0.46 15.32 -11.79
C LEU A 307 1.17 16.67 -11.82
N ILE A 308 1.56 17.17 -12.98
CA ILE A 308 2.20 18.50 -13.10
C ILE A 308 1.21 19.60 -12.74
N THR A 309 -0.05 19.49 -13.20
CA THR A 309 -1.09 20.46 -12.83
C THR A 309 -1.32 20.46 -11.32
N ALA A 310 -1.40 19.28 -10.69
CA ALA A 310 -1.51 19.18 -9.24
C ALA A 310 -0.30 19.81 -8.53
N GLY A 311 0.92 19.60 -9.04
CA GLY A 311 2.15 20.18 -8.49
C GLY A 311 2.24 21.70 -8.59
N VAL A 312 1.91 22.26 -9.75
CA VAL A 312 2.00 23.71 -9.97
C VAL A 312 0.89 24.44 -9.22
N LEU A 313 -0.31 23.85 -9.13
CA LEU A 313 -1.44 24.48 -8.46
C LEU A 313 -1.45 24.24 -6.94
N SER A 314 -0.75 23.23 -6.41
CA SER A 314 -0.84 22.87 -4.99
C SER A 314 -0.41 23.99 -4.03
N PRO A 315 0.70 24.73 -4.23
CA PRO A 315 1.09 25.80 -3.31
C PRO A 315 0.03 26.91 -3.21
N TYR A 316 -0.67 27.17 -4.32
CA TYR A 316 -1.70 28.20 -4.39
C TYR A 316 -3.06 27.72 -3.88
N LEU A 317 -3.44 26.47 -4.17
CA LEU A 317 -4.78 25.94 -3.83
C LEU A 317 -4.88 25.39 -2.40
N PHE A 318 -3.79 24.86 -1.84
CA PHE A 318 -3.81 24.22 -0.53
C PHE A 318 -4.24 25.17 0.60
N PRO A 319 -3.79 26.43 0.65
CA PRO A 319 -4.25 27.39 1.66
C PRO A 319 -5.77 27.62 1.63
N TYR A 320 -6.39 27.61 0.45
CA TYR A 320 -7.84 27.82 0.29
C TYR A 320 -8.65 26.54 0.57
N ILE A 321 -8.17 25.40 0.10
CA ILE A 321 -8.87 24.12 0.22
C ILE A 321 -8.72 23.56 1.64
N PHE A 322 -7.48 23.42 2.11
CA PHE A 322 -7.15 22.73 3.36
C PHE A 322 -6.97 23.69 4.53
N GLY A 323 -6.57 24.94 4.29
CA GLY A 323 -6.31 25.96 5.29
C GLY A 323 -4.87 26.49 5.21
N VAL A 324 -4.61 27.69 5.73
CA VAL A 324 -3.30 28.39 5.61
C VAL A 324 -2.15 27.60 6.23
N GLU A 325 -2.41 26.84 7.30
CA GLU A 325 -1.41 25.95 7.93
C GLU A 325 -0.86 24.88 6.97
N TRP A 326 -1.58 24.57 5.89
CA TRP A 326 -1.23 23.53 4.92
C TRP A 326 -0.46 24.04 3.71
N THR A 327 -0.03 25.30 3.70
CA THR A 327 0.80 25.89 2.63
C THR A 327 2.04 25.02 2.37
N ARG A 328 2.74 24.61 3.44
CA ARG A 328 3.91 23.75 3.38
C ARG A 328 3.64 22.42 2.69
N ALA A 329 2.48 21.79 2.92
CA ALA A 329 2.12 20.56 2.20
C ALA A 329 1.95 20.81 0.69
N GLY A 330 1.50 21.99 0.28
CA GLY A 330 1.42 22.40 -1.12
C GLY A 330 2.79 22.52 -1.78
N ASP A 331 3.77 23.06 -1.06
CA ASP A 331 5.17 23.14 -1.50
C ASP A 331 5.80 21.75 -1.62
N LEU A 332 5.55 20.87 -0.64
CA LEU A 332 6.04 19.49 -0.69
C LEU A 332 5.46 18.72 -1.87
N VAL A 333 4.19 18.93 -2.22
CA VAL A 333 3.59 18.34 -3.43
C VAL A 333 4.37 18.74 -4.67
N LEU A 334 4.75 20.02 -4.81
CA LEU A 334 5.56 20.49 -5.94
C LEU A 334 6.91 19.75 -6.04
N TRP A 335 7.60 19.58 -4.91
CA TRP A 335 8.86 18.81 -4.85
C TRP A 335 8.69 17.31 -5.14
N MET A 336 7.55 16.74 -4.76
CA MET A 336 7.27 15.31 -4.89
C MET A 336 6.74 14.91 -6.28
N VAL A 337 6.24 15.86 -7.08
CA VAL A 337 5.69 15.56 -8.41
C VAL A 337 6.67 14.84 -9.35
N PRO A 338 7.95 15.25 -9.48
CA PRO A 338 8.91 14.52 -10.31
C PRO A 338 9.05 13.06 -9.88
N TRP A 339 9.15 12.82 -8.57
CA TRP A 339 9.21 11.48 -7.99
C TRP A 339 7.94 10.67 -8.32
N PHE A 340 6.76 11.22 -8.04
CA PHE A 340 5.48 10.53 -8.25
C PHE A 340 5.20 10.27 -9.73
N LEU A 341 5.64 11.16 -10.63
CA LEU A 341 5.55 10.93 -12.08
C LEU A 341 6.42 9.74 -12.50
N MET A 342 7.67 9.68 -12.04
CA MET A 342 8.56 8.55 -12.32
C MET A 342 8.04 7.24 -11.71
N GLN A 343 7.48 7.30 -10.49
CA GLN A 343 6.85 6.15 -9.86
C GLN A 343 5.63 5.66 -10.65
N PHE A 344 4.77 6.57 -11.10
CA PHE A 344 3.58 6.25 -11.89
C PHE A 344 3.92 5.59 -13.23
N ILE A 345 5.01 6.02 -13.86
CA ILE A 345 5.53 5.44 -15.10
C ILE A 345 6.14 4.07 -14.86
N THR A 346 6.93 3.93 -13.80
CA THR A 346 7.80 2.76 -13.58
C THR A 346 7.08 1.61 -12.89
N ALA A 347 6.16 1.90 -11.96
CA ALA A 347 5.51 0.86 -11.16
C ALA A 347 4.72 -0.17 -11.99
N PRO A 348 3.92 0.19 -13.03
CA PRO A 348 3.21 -0.80 -13.85
C PRO A 348 4.12 -1.69 -14.68
N VAL A 349 5.25 -1.15 -15.17
CA VAL A 349 6.21 -1.88 -16.01
C VAL A 349 7.24 -2.69 -15.20
N SER A 350 7.32 -2.48 -13.88
CA SER A 350 8.20 -3.25 -12.99
C SER A 350 8.01 -4.77 -13.07
N VAL A 351 6.80 -5.21 -13.44
CA VAL A 351 6.42 -6.61 -13.67
C VAL A 351 7.36 -7.31 -14.67
N VAL A 352 7.98 -6.57 -15.59
CA VAL A 352 8.99 -7.10 -16.52
C VAL A 352 10.06 -7.92 -15.80
N LEU A 353 10.56 -7.47 -14.64
CA LEU A 353 11.63 -8.19 -13.92
C LEU A 353 11.17 -9.57 -13.43
N HIS A 354 9.88 -9.73 -13.11
CA HIS A 354 9.32 -11.03 -12.76
C HIS A 354 9.10 -11.90 -13.99
N VAL A 355 8.62 -11.31 -15.10
CA VAL A 355 8.35 -12.01 -16.37
C VAL A 355 9.65 -12.49 -17.05
N THR A 356 10.72 -11.71 -16.95
CA THR A 356 12.04 -12.06 -17.51
C THR A 356 12.87 -12.98 -16.62
N GLY A 357 12.41 -13.25 -15.39
CA GLY A 357 13.07 -14.15 -14.45
C GLY A 357 14.22 -13.51 -13.67
N ASP A 358 14.40 -12.21 -13.80
CA ASP A 358 15.43 -11.43 -13.09
C ASP A 358 14.96 -11.03 -11.67
N LEU A 359 14.41 -11.99 -10.90
CA LEU A 359 13.90 -11.76 -9.54
C LEU A 359 14.98 -11.24 -8.58
N ALA A 360 16.22 -11.70 -8.75
CA ALA A 360 17.36 -11.20 -7.97
C ALA A 360 17.60 -9.71 -8.21
N ALA A 361 17.52 -9.26 -9.46
CA ALA A 361 17.66 -7.83 -9.79
C ALA A 361 16.52 -7.01 -9.17
N ALA A 362 15.28 -7.51 -9.21
CA ALA A 362 14.16 -6.87 -8.53
C ALA A 362 14.41 -6.74 -7.02
N MET A 363 14.87 -7.80 -6.35
CA MET A 363 15.16 -7.77 -4.91
C MET A 363 16.28 -6.78 -4.56
N TYR A 364 17.42 -6.84 -5.26
CA TYR A 364 18.54 -5.92 -5.02
C TYR A 364 18.15 -4.47 -5.28
N LEU A 365 17.31 -4.23 -6.27
CA LEU A 365 16.81 -2.90 -6.56
C LEU A 365 15.90 -2.37 -5.44
N GLN A 366 15.00 -3.19 -4.90
CA GLN A 366 14.19 -2.80 -3.73
C GLN A 366 15.05 -2.52 -2.50
N PHE A 367 16.07 -3.35 -2.26
CA PHE A 367 17.02 -3.13 -1.18
C PHE A 367 17.83 -1.85 -1.37
N PHE A 368 18.36 -1.61 -2.58
CA PHE A 368 19.03 -0.37 -2.94
C PHE A 368 18.12 0.84 -2.72
N GLY A 369 16.87 0.77 -3.18
CA GLY A 369 15.89 1.83 -2.97
C GLY A 369 15.56 2.09 -1.50
N PHE A 370 15.50 1.05 -0.67
CA PHE A 370 15.37 1.17 0.78
C PHE A 370 16.57 1.92 1.38
N VAL A 371 17.80 1.44 1.11
CA VAL A 371 19.03 2.04 1.63
C VAL A 371 19.17 3.48 1.16
N LEU A 372 18.99 3.76 -0.14
CA LEU A 372 19.11 5.09 -0.71
C LEU A 372 18.17 6.09 -0.02
N ARG A 373 16.89 5.75 0.12
CA ARG A 373 15.88 6.67 0.68
C ARG A 373 16.09 6.87 2.18
N VAL A 374 16.32 5.81 2.94
CA VAL A 374 16.54 5.91 4.38
C VAL A 374 17.84 6.66 4.67
N ALA A 375 18.94 6.32 4.01
CA ALA A 375 20.22 7.01 4.20
C ALA A 375 20.14 8.48 3.80
N SER A 376 19.43 8.83 2.71
CA SER A 376 19.27 10.22 2.28
C SER A 376 18.48 11.04 3.32
N VAL A 377 17.42 10.48 3.89
CA VAL A 377 16.63 11.17 4.92
C VAL A 377 17.40 11.30 6.23
N VAL A 378 18.08 10.23 6.66
CA VAL A 378 18.93 10.28 7.86
C VAL A 378 20.06 11.31 7.67
N PHE A 379 20.69 11.34 6.49
CA PHE A 379 21.67 12.37 6.15
C PHE A 379 21.06 13.78 6.22
N ALA A 380 19.89 13.99 5.61
CA ALA A 380 19.24 15.30 5.64
C ALA A 380 18.90 15.76 7.07
N VAL A 381 18.48 14.86 7.96
CA VAL A 381 18.23 15.19 9.37
C VAL A 381 19.47 15.80 10.05
N PHE A 382 20.66 15.25 9.79
CA PHE A 382 21.89 15.70 10.47
C PHE A 382 22.60 16.86 9.79
N PHE A 383 22.47 17.01 8.47
CA PHE A 383 23.26 17.97 7.69
C PHE A 383 22.44 19.08 7.04
N VAL A 384 21.14 18.86 6.79
CA VAL A 384 20.27 19.76 6.03
C VAL A 384 18.83 19.70 6.57
N SER A 385 18.65 19.94 7.87
CA SER A 385 17.41 19.67 8.62
C SER A 385 16.18 20.41 8.10
N ASP A 386 16.35 21.53 7.40
CA ASP A 386 15.24 22.31 6.83
C ASP A 386 14.66 21.69 5.55
N PHE A 387 15.40 20.77 4.90
CA PHE A 387 15.06 20.20 3.59
C PHE A 387 14.92 18.67 3.62
N VAL A 388 14.59 18.09 4.78
CA VAL A 388 14.54 16.62 4.95
C VAL A 388 13.56 15.96 3.96
N VAL A 389 12.38 16.56 3.77
CA VAL A 389 11.35 16.01 2.91
C VAL A 389 11.67 16.23 1.42
N GLU A 390 12.33 17.33 1.07
CA GLU A 390 12.82 17.60 -0.28
C GLU A 390 13.91 16.61 -0.68
N VAL A 391 14.87 16.33 0.22
CA VAL A 391 15.89 15.29 0.02
C VAL A 391 15.22 13.92 -0.13
N TYR A 392 14.17 13.64 0.65
CA TYR A 392 13.39 12.43 0.47
C TYR A 392 12.76 12.34 -0.94
N ALA A 393 12.11 13.41 -1.41
CA ALA A 393 11.52 13.47 -2.74
C ALA A 393 12.57 13.26 -3.85
N ILE A 394 13.73 13.90 -3.74
CA ILE A 394 14.84 13.74 -4.69
C ILE A 394 15.35 12.29 -4.70
N SER A 395 15.54 11.68 -3.52
CA SER A 395 15.98 10.29 -3.41
C SER A 395 14.96 9.31 -4.01
N GLY A 396 13.66 9.59 -3.87
CA GLY A 396 12.58 8.85 -4.50
C GLY A 396 12.61 8.96 -6.03
N PHE A 397 12.78 10.18 -6.55
CA PHE A 397 12.95 10.41 -7.99
C PHE A 397 14.15 9.64 -8.55
N ALA A 398 15.32 9.78 -7.92
CA ALA A 398 16.54 9.09 -8.32
C ALA A 398 16.35 7.56 -8.32
N PHE A 399 15.73 7.01 -7.28
CA PHE A 399 15.42 5.58 -7.21
C PHE A 399 14.59 5.10 -8.41
N TYR A 400 13.48 5.79 -8.72
CA TYR A 400 12.60 5.36 -9.81
C TYR A 400 13.21 5.59 -11.20
N CYS A 401 14.11 6.56 -11.37
CA CYS A 401 14.94 6.69 -12.57
C CYS A 401 15.87 5.48 -12.75
N VAL A 402 16.60 5.09 -11.70
CA VAL A 402 17.46 3.90 -11.72
C VAL A 402 16.62 2.65 -12.00
N TYR A 403 15.44 2.54 -11.37
CA TYR A 403 14.54 1.42 -11.58
C TYR A 403 14.15 1.32 -13.06
N LEU A 404 13.67 2.40 -13.66
CA LEU A 404 13.29 2.39 -15.07
C LEU A 404 14.45 1.99 -15.98
N CYS A 405 15.68 2.45 -15.68
CA CYS A 405 16.87 2.05 -16.43
C CYS A 405 17.14 0.55 -16.33
N VAL A 406 17.03 -0.04 -15.14
CA VAL A 406 17.20 -1.49 -14.91
C VAL A 406 16.15 -2.28 -15.69
N ILE A 407 14.90 -1.82 -15.74
CA ILE A 407 13.84 -2.46 -16.54
C ILE A 407 14.23 -2.49 -18.03
N TYR A 408 14.64 -1.35 -18.59
CA TYR A 408 15.04 -1.30 -20.01
C TYR A 408 16.29 -2.15 -20.29
N ALA A 409 17.22 -2.25 -19.34
CA ALA A 409 18.37 -3.14 -19.45
C ALA A 409 17.95 -4.62 -19.48
N ALA A 410 17.01 -5.03 -18.61
CA ALA A 410 16.49 -6.39 -18.55
C ALA A 410 15.73 -6.76 -19.85
N VAL A 411 14.88 -5.86 -20.34
CA VAL A 411 14.18 -6.03 -21.62
C VAL A 411 15.18 -6.19 -22.78
N LYS A 412 16.18 -5.31 -22.89
CA LYS A 412 17.17 -5.35 -23.98
C LYS A 412 18.00 -6.63 -23.94
N LYS A 413 18.31 -7.13 -22.74
CA LYS A 413 18.97 -8.43 -22.54
C LYS A 413 18.07 -9.58 -22.99
N ASN A 414 16.77 -9.55 -22.69
CA ASN A 414 15.80 -10.55 -23.12
C ASN A 414 15.65 -10.59 -24.66
N ASP A 415 15.61 -9.43 -25.32
CA ASP A 415 15.56 -9.33 -26.79
C ASP A 415 16.80 -9.97 -27.43
N ARG A 416 18.00 -9.73 -26.85
CA ARG A 416 19.27 -10.32 -27.33
C ARG A 416 19.34 -11.85 -27.20
N LEU A 417 18.63 -12.41 -26.21
CA LEU A 417 18.61 -13.85 -25.94
C LEU A 417 17.49 -14.58 -26.69
N GLY A 418 16.76 -13.91 -27.58
CA GLY A 418 15.77 -14.54 -28.46
C GLY A 418 14.51 -15.03 -27.76
N GLY A 419 14.15 -14.50 -26.58
CA GLY A 419 12.89 -14.81 -25.88
C GLY A 419 12.78 -16.24 -25.30
N ALA A 420 13.78 -17.11 -25.49
CA ALA A 420 13.76 -18.50 -25.04
C ALA A 420 14.51 -18.67 -23.71
N ARG A 421 13.88 -18.29 -22.60
CA ARG A 421 14.14 -18.96 -21.32
C ARG A 421 12.95 -19.82 -21.00
N ASP A 422 13.06 -21.09 -21.36
CA ASP A 422 12.13 -22.15 -20.99
C ASP A 422 12.07 -22.20 -19.46
N TYR A 423 10.93 -21.83 -18.88
CA TYR A 423 10.68 -22.00 -17.45
C TYR A 423 10.30 -23.46 -17.20
N ARG A 424 11.30 -24.28 -16.84
CA ARG A 424 11.09 -25.53 -16.10
C ARG A 424 11.56 -25.38 -14.67
#